data_AF-A0A2N8KK60-F1
#
_entry.id   AF-A0A2N8KK60-F1
#
_cell.length_a   1.000
_cell.length_b   1.000
_cell.length_c   1.000
_cell.angle_alpha   90.00
_cell.angle_beta   90.00
_cell.angle_gamma   90.00
#
_symmetry.space_group_name_H-M   'P 1'
#
loop_
_entity.id
_entity.type
_entity.pdbx_description
1 polymer ?
#
loop_
_entity_poly.entity_id
_entity_poly.type
_entity_poly.pdbx_seq_one_letter_code
_entity_poly.pdbx_strand_id
1 'polypeptide(L)'
;MFLRSEFDHFGSAAQVGRALRQLLLGGVFVRLGVGVYAKARPSMLTGKPIPVRPLEVLAPEALNKLGIEVLPSRLAQDCNAGRSTQLPAGIVLNIGKRRTARKLGFNGTAVQYEWT
;
A
#
# COMPACT_ATOMS: atom_id res chain seq x y z
N MET A 1 -4.82 -3.11 6.70
CA MET A 1 -5.07 -1.99 5.77
C MET A 1 -6.51 -2.09 5.26
N PHE A 2 -7.09 -1.03 4.70
CA PHE A 2 -8.50 -1.03 4.26
C PHE A 2 -8.69 -0.57 2.81
N LEU A 3 -9.48 -1.31 2.05
CA LEU A 3 -10.03 -0.86 0.78
C LEU A 3 -11.30 -0.06 1.02
N ARG A 4 -11.57 0.94 0.17
CA ARG A 4 -12.84 1.65 0.20
C ARG A 4 -14.03 0.70 0.11
N SER A 5 -13.94 -0.30 -0.77
CA SER A 5 -15.03 -1.25 -1.06
C SER A 5 -15.42 -2.10 0.15
N GLU A 6 -14.52 -2.28 1.12
CA GLU A 6 -14.83 -2.98 2.38
C GLU A 6 -15.84 -2.21 3.24
N PHE A 7 -16.09 -0.94 2.94
CA PHE A 7 -17.05 -0.10 3.67
C PHE A 7 -18.38 0.08 2.94
N ASP A 8 -18.60 -0.59 1.80
CA ASP A 8 -19.78 -0.34 0.95
C ASP A 8 -21.09 -0.71 1.64
N HIS A 9 -21.04 -1.60 2.63
CA HIS A 9 -22.20 -1.99 3.44
C HIS A 9 -22.58 -0.96 4.51
N PHE A 10 -21.78 0.09 4.75
CA PHE A 10 -22.07 1.14 5.74
C PHE A 10 -22.92 2.29 5.18
N GLY A 11 -23.23 2.29 3.88
CA GLY A 11 -24.12 3.27 3.27
C GLY A 11 -23.73 3.65 1.84
N SER A 12 -24.34 4.71 1.34
CA SER A 12 -24.07 5.20 -0.01
C SER A 12 -22.62 5.59 -0.22
N ALA A 13 -22.20 5.59 -1.48
CA ALA A 13 -20.86 5.96 -1.86
C ALA A 13 -20.39 7.32 -1.31
N ALA A 14 -21.30 8.30 -1.30
CA ALA A 14 -21.05 9.64 -0.80
C ALA A 14 -20.93 9.67 0.73
N GLN A 15 -21.74 8.91 1.46
CA GLN A 15 -21.66 8.82 2.92
C GLN A 15 -20.34 8.19 3.36
N VAL A 16 -19.96 7.05 2.78
CA VAL A 16 -18.68 6.39 3.04
C VAL A 16 -17.51 7.32 2.71
N GLY A 17 -17.57 8.00 1.55
CA GLY A 17 -16.54 8.97 1.16
C GLY A 17 -16.37 10.11 2.15
N ARG A 18 -17.48 10.67 2.68
CA ARG A 18 -17.45 11.71 3.71
C ARG A 18 -16.83 11.22 5.01
N ALA A 19 -17.23 10.04 5.48
CA ALA A 19 -16.69 9.45 6.70
C ALA A 19 -15.18 9.17 6.60
N LEU A 20 -14.73 8.56 5.49
CA LEU A 20 -13.30 8.33 5.24
C LEU A 20 -12.52 9.64 5.17
N ARG A 21 -13.09 10.70 4.59
CA ARG A 21 -12.46 12.03 4.58
C ARG A 21 -12.29 12.59 5.99
N GLN A 22 -13.28 12.44 6.87
CA GLN A 22 -13.16 12.87 8.27
C GLN A 22 -12.06 12.09 9.00
N LEU A 23 -11.94 10.78 8.77
CA LEU A 23 -10.86 9.97 9.36
C LEU A 23 -9.46 10.36 8.86
N LEU A 24 -9.34 10.78 7.59
CA LEU A 24 -8.10 11.33 7.05
C LEU A 24 -7.75 12.68 7.69
N LEU A 25 -8.72 13.59 7.79
CA LEU A 25 -8.53 14.92 8.39
C LEU A 25 -8.18 14.83 9.88
N GLY A 26 -8.78 13.88 10.60
CA GLY A 26 -8.47 13.59 12.00
C GLY A 26 -7.17 12.80 12.22
N GLY A 27 -6.44 12.44 11.16
CA GLY A 27 -5.18 11.69 11.26
C GLY A 27 -5.34 10.25 11.75
N VAL A 28 -6.57 9.72 11.76
CA VAL A 28 -6.86 8.32 12.12
C VAL A 28 -6.43 7.39 10.99
N PHE A 29 -6.62 7.84 9.74
CA PHE A 29 -6.17 7.16 8.54
C PHE A 29 -5.18 8.02 7.73
N VAL A 30 -4.37 7.33 6.95
CA VAL A 30 -3.63 7.90 5.81
C VAL A 30 -4.06 7.21 4.53
N ARG A 31 -3.97 7.93 3.41
CA ARG A 31 -4.26 7.39 2.08
C ARG A 31 -2.96 6.86 1.46
N LEU A 32 -3.00 5.61 0.99
CA LEU A 32 -1.88 4.97 0.27
C LEU A 32 -2.06 4.99 -1.25
N GLY A 33 -3.29 5.16 -1.72
CA GLY A 33 -3.62 5.18 -3.15
C GLY A 33 -5.11 5.46 -3.36
N VAL A 34 -5.59 5.36 -4.60
CA VAL A 34 -7.04 5.44 -4.87
C VAL A 34 -7.73 4.34 -4.10
N GLY A 35 -8.67 4.68 -3.21
CA GLY A 35 -9.46 3.72 -2.43
C GLY A 35 -8.66 2.77 -1.53
N VAL A 36 -7.41 3.09 -1.18
CA VAL A 36 -6.58 2.30 -0.27
C VAL A 36 -6.14 3.17 0.89
N TYR A 37 -6.43 2.72 2.10
CA TYR A 37 -6.21 3.43 3.35
C TYR A 37 -5.46 2.57 4.35
N ALA A 38 -4.71 3.21 5.25
CA ALA A 38 -4.07 2.55 6.36
C ALA A 38 -4.36 3.27 7.66
N LYS A 39 -4.44 2.49 8.76
CA LYS A 39 -4.44 3.05 10.11
C LYS A 39 -3.19 3.89 10.30
N ALA A 40 -3.37 5.07 10.87
CA ALA A 40 -2.32 6.02 11.12
C ALA A 40 -2.10 6.25 12.62
N ARG A 41 -0.92 6.77 12.92
CA ARG A 41 -0.51 7.28 14.23
C ARG A 41 0.28 8.57 14.01
N PRO A 42 0.36 9.47 15.00
CA PRO A 42 1.26 10.61 14.90
C PRO A 42 2.72 10.13 14.80
N SER A 43 3.49 10.78 13.92
CA SER A 43 4.93 10.62 13.84
C SER A 43 5.58 11.20 15.10
N MET A 44 6.53 10.47 15.69
CA MET A 44 7.29 10.96 16.84
C MET A 44 8.20 12.15 16.47
N LEU A 45 8.58 12.26 15.20
CA LEU A 45 9.49 13.31 14.72
C LEU A 45 8.75 14.58 14.29
N THR A 46 7.58 14.45 13.68
CA THR A 46 6.90 15.58 13.03
C THR A 46 5.48 15.82 13.52
N GLY A 47 4.92 14.94 14.36
CA GLY A 47 3.51 14.96 14.76
C GLY A 47 2.51 14.62 13.65
N LYS A 48 2.94 14.62 12.38
CA LYS A 48 2.06 14.33 11.23
C LYS A 48 1.62 12.86 11.22
N PRO A 49 0.39 12.55 10.77
CA PRO A 49 -0.07 11.17 10.66
C PRO A 49 0.80 10.34 9.71
N ILE A 50 1.25 9.18 10.16
CA ILE A 50 2.02 8.20 9.39
C ILE A 50 1.36 6.82 9.52
N PRO A 51 1.48 5.93 8.52
CA PRO A 51 0.91 4.59 8.63
C PRO A 51 1.56 3.83 9.80
N VAL A 52 0.75 3.05 10.52
CA VAL A 52 1.22 2.26 11.67
C VAL A 52 2.20 1.17 11.25
N ARG A 53 2.03 0.61 10.05
CA ARG A 53 2.89 -0.42 9.45
C ARG A 53 3.62 0.17 8.23
N PRO A 54 4.80 -0.35 7.88
CA PRO A 54 5.56 0.12 6.72
C PRO A 54 4.89 -0.25 5.39
N LEU A 55 5.25 0.44 4.31
CA LEU A 55 4.59 0.29 3.01
C LEU A 55 4.92 -1.06 2.35
N GLU A 56 6.10 -1.61 2.65
CA GLU A 56 6.57 -2.95 2.30
C GLU A 56 5.61 -4.05 2.78
N VAL A 57 4.85 -3.76 3.83
CA VAL A 57 3.88 -4.68 4.42
C VAL A 57 2.46 -4.35 3.95
N LEU A 58 2.12 -3.06 3.89
CA LEU A 58 0.78 -2.61 3.53
C LEU A 58 0.47 -2.76 2.03
N ALA A 59 1.47 -2.61 1.16
CA ALA A 59 1.27 -2.70 -0.28
C ALA A 59 0.98 -4.14 -0.74
N PRO A 60 1.73 -5.18 -0.32
CA PRO A 60 1.36 -6.56 -0.64
C PRO A 60 -0.02 -6.94 -0.08
N GLU A 61 -0.33 -6.53 1.16
CA GLU A 61 -1.66 -6.73 1.75
C GLU A 61 -2.76 -6.12 0.87
N ALA A 62 -2.51 -4.92 0.32
CA ALA A 62 -3.46 -4.24 -0.54
C ALA A 62 -3.64 -4.88 -1.91
N LEU A 63 -2.55 -5.30 -2.55
CA LEU A 63 -2.60 -6.01 -3.82
C LEU A 63 -3.31 -7.35 -3.68
N ASN A 64 -3.02 -8.11 -2.62
CA ASN A 64 -3.68 -9.38 -2.33
C ASN A 64 -5.20 -9.19 -2.16
N LYS A 65 -5.64 -8.17 -1.41
CA LYS A 65 -7.08 -7.85 -1.29
C LYS A 65 -7.74 -7.41 -2.61
N LEU A 66 -6.96 -6.90 -3.56
CA LEU A 66 -7.40 -6.59 -4.93
C LEU A 66 -7.33 -7.82 -5.87
N GLY A 67 -6.98 -8.99 -5.34
CA GLY A 67 -6.82 -10.25 -6.09
C GLY A 67 -5.55 -10.28 -6.95
N ILE A 68 -4.56 -9.46 -6.64
CA ILE A 68 -3.26 -9.44 -7.32
C ILE A 68 -2.28 -10.18 -6.42
N GLU A 69 -1.82 -11.34 -6.88
CA GLU A 69 -0.75 -12.07 -6.21
C GLU A 69 0.55 -11.27 -6.25
N VAL A 70 1.29 -11.30 -5.14
CA VAL A 70 2.56 -10.61 -5.00
C VAL A 70 3.67 -11.62 -4.76
N LEU A 71 4.68 -11.57 -5.63
CA LEU A 71 5.88 -12.39 -5.57
C LEU A 71 7.08 -11.52 -5.17
N PRO A 72 8.17 -12.13 -4.67
CA PRO A 72 9.42 -11.42 -4.48
C PRO A 72 9.91 -10.83 -5.81
N SER A 73 10.51 -9.64 -5.79
CA SER A 73 11.12 -9.05 -6.98
C SER A 73 12.25 -9.90 -7.54
N ARG A 74 12.63 -9.71 -8.80
CA ARG A 74 13.73 -10.44 -9.44
C ARG A 74 15.03 -10.30 -8.64
N LEU A 75 15.36 -9.09 -8.19
CA LEU A 75 16.54 -8.86 -7.35
C LEU A 75 16.41 -9.56 -6.00
N ALA A 76 15.24 -9.55 -5.37
CA ALA A 76 15.02 -10.30 -4.14
C ALA A 76 15.17 -11.81 -4.36
N GLN A 77 14.68 -12.35 -5.48
CA GLN A 77 14.83 -13.76 -5.85
C GLN A 77 16.30 -14.13 -6.09
N ASP A 78 17.05 -13.30 -6.82
CA ASP A 78 18.47 -13.53 -7.10
C ASP A 78 19.31 -13.44 -5.83
N CYS A 79 19.01 -12.48 -4.95
CA CYS A 79 19.64 -12.38 -3.64
C CYS A 79 19.34 -13.60 -2.76
N ASN A 80 18.07 -13.99 -2.63
CA ASN A 80 17.67 -15.14 -1.82
C ASN A 80 18.25 -16.46 -2.34
N ALA A 81 18.50 -16.56 -3.65
CA ALA A 81 19.11 -17.74 -4.27
C ALA A 81 20.65 -17.71 -4.30
N GLY A 82 21.28 -16.69 -3.71
CA GLY A 82 22.75 -16.54 -3.69
C GLY A 82 23.38 -16.23 -5.05
N ARG A 83 22.58 -15.86 -6.07
CA ARG A 83 23.06 -15.47 -7.41
C ARG A 83 23.56 -14.03 -7.47
N SER A 84 23.16 -13.21 -6.50
CA SER A 84 23.58 -11.81 -6.36
C SER A 84 23.60 -11.43 -4.87
N THR A 85 24.31 -10.36 -4.54
CA THR A 85 24.23 -9.70 -3.22
C THR A 85 23.48 -8.37 -3.29
N GLN A 86 22.98 -8.00 -4.48
CA GLN A 86 22.26 -6.75 -4.69
C GLN A 86 20.82 -6.87 -4.20
N LEU A 87 20.45 -6.01 -3.26
CA LEU A 87 19.07 -5.84 -2.82
C LEU A 87 18.35 -4.83 -3.73
N PRO A 88 17.02 -4.97 -3.90
CA PRO A 88 16.23 -3.98 -4.61
C PRO A 88 16.31 -2.60 -3.91
N ALA A 89 16.50 -1.55 -4.71
CA ALA A 89 16.42 -0.18 -4.23
C ALA A 89 14.94 0.24 -4.09
N GLY A 90 14.49 0.45 -2.86
CA GLY A 90 13.10 0.80 -2.57
C GLY A 90 12.14 -0.40 -2.57
N ILE A 91 10.84 -0.12 -2.73
CA ILE A 91 9.78 -1.14 -2.62
C ILE A 91 9.40 -1.63 -4.01
N VAL A 92 10.06 -2.70 -4.45
CA VAL A 92 9.79 -3.35 -5.74
C VAL A 92 9.02 -4.65 -5.50
N LEU A 93 7.82 -4.74 -6.07
CA LEU A 93 6.95 -5.91 -5.95
C LEU A 93 6.71 -6.51 -7.33
N ASN A 94 6.80 -7.84 -7.40
CA ASN A 94 6.42 -8.56 -8.59
C ASN A 94 4.93 -8.90 -8.54
N ILE A 95 4.18 -8.51 -9.56
CA ILE A 95 2.72 -8.72 -9.64
C ILE A 95 2.31 -9.74 -10.71
N GLY A 96 3.28 -10.56 -11.15
CA GLY A 96 3.12 -11.58 -12.18
C GLY A 96 2.58 -10.98 -13.49
N LYS A 97 1.63 -11.70 -14.10
CA LYS A 97 1.01 -11.33 -15.39
C LYS A 97 -0.08 -10.25 -15.26
N ARG A 98 -0.63 -10.06 -14.05
CA ARG A 98 -1.73 -9.12 -13.83
C ARG A 98 -1.19 -7.70 -13.69
N ARG A 99 -1.53 -6.83 -14.64
CA ARG A 99 -1.12 -5.42 -14.59
C ARG A 99 -2.08 -4.61 -13.71
N THR A 100 -1.54 -3.64 -13.00
CA THR A 100 -2.31 -2.62 -12.30
C THR A 100 -1.75 -1.24 -12.57
N ALA A 101 -2.63 -0.29 -12.92
CA ALA A 101 -2.28 1.13 -13.00
C ALA A 101 -2.35 1.83 -11.62
N ARG A 102 -2.76 1.10 -10.57
CA ARG A 102 -2.97 1.67 -9.24
C ARG A 102 -1.62 1.98 -8.59
N LYS A 103 -1.32 3.27 -8.47
CA LYS A 103 -0.16 3.77 -7.72
C LYS A 103 -0.42 3.63 -6.22
N LEU A 104 0.47 2.92 -5.54
CA LEU A 104 0.53 2.85 -4.09
C LEU A 104 1.78 3.59 -3.60
N GLY A 105 1.64 4.37 -2.54
CA GLY A 105 2.71 5.22 -2.05
C GLY A 105 2.31 6.00 -0.81
N PHE A 106 3.32 6.51 -0.10
CA PHE A 106 3.12 7.41 1.02
C PHE A 106 4.34 8.33 1.17
N ASN A 107 4.09 9.63 1.35
CA ASN A 107 5.10 10.65 1.66
C ASN A 107 6.34 10.63 0.76
N GLY A 108 6.14 10.57 -0.57
CA GLY A 108 7.22 10.55 -1.57
C GLY A 108 7.77 9.15 -1.89
N THR A 109 7.55 8.16 -1.03
CA THR A 109 7.86 6.75 -1.34
C THR A 109 6.73 6.15 -2.18
N ALA A 110 7.09 5.50 -3.28
CA ALA A 110 6.15 4.81 -4.15
C ALA A 110 6.54 3.33 -4.32
N VAL A 111 5.54 2.48 -4.47
CA VAL A 111 5.73 1.06 -4.81
C VAL A 111 5.97 0.97 -6.32
N GLN A 112 7.03 0.26 -6.68
CA GLN A 112 7.35 -0.08 -8.05
C GLN A 112 6.85 -1.49 -8.34
N TYR A 113 6.35 -1.70 -9.55
CA TYR A 113 5.86 -2.99 -10.00
C TYR A 113 6.75 -3.52 -11.11
N GLU A 114 7.08 -4.80 -11.01
CA GLU A 114 7.65 -5.58 -12.11
C GLU A 114 6.68 -6.70 -12.52
N TRP A 115 6.85 -7.18 -13.75
CA TRP A 115 5.99 -8.19 -14.36
C TRP A 115 6.83 -9.38 -14.79
N THR A 116 6.24 -10.57 -14.71
CA THR A 116 6.82 -11.83 -15.21
C THR A 116 5.77 -12.63 -15.95
#